data_AF-V4BEX9-F1
#
_entry.id   AF-V4BEX9-F1
#
_cell.length_a   1.000
_cell.length_b   1.000
_cell.length_c   1.000
_cell.angle_alpha   90.00
_cell.angle_beta   90.00
_cell.angle_gamma   90.00
#
_symmetry.space_group_name_H-M   'P 1'
#
loop_
_entity.id
_entity.type
_entity.pdbx_description
1 polymer ?
#
loop_
_entity_poly.entity_id
_entity_poly.type
_entity_poly.pdbx_seq_one_letter_code
_entity_poly.pdbx_strand_id
1 'polypeptide(L)'
;MSITQPVHIHEIVSNKIDHKLVAEARHVNFTIPGVPNSKQPNITSAMLSVFQDWLIQRGSCPVHFLWEDLGINFWPRWVKRGFCVDEDSCSWPPGMHCLPAEGKRIRLLRWQCKRKYGMKCKWMKIPYPVTDECFCSC
;
A
#
# COMPACT_ATOMS: atom_id res chain seq x y z
N MET A 1 -13.51 9.13 0.85
CA MET A 1 -14.55 9.58 -0.11
C MET A 1 -15.00 10.96 0.29
N SER A 2 -15.27 11.85 -0.66
CA SER A 2 -15.70 13.24 -0.39
C SER A 2 -16.75 13.70 -1.40
N ILE A 3 -17.62 14.59 -0.96
CA ILE A 3 -18.62 15.26 -1.82
C ILE A 3 -17.97 16.47 -2.50
N THR A 4 -17.15 17.22 -1.75
CA THR A 4 -16.43 18.40 -2.23
C THR A 4 -15.03 18.04 -2.72
N GLN A 5 -14.48 18.89 -3.58
CA GLN A 5 -13.11 18.75 -4.04
C GLN A 5 -12.13 18.85 -2.86
N PRO A 6 -11.26 17.84 -2.68
CA PRO A 6 -10.20 17.87 -1.67
C PRO A 6 -9.16 18.95 -1.96
N VAL A 7 -8.65 19.59 -0.91
CA VAL A 7 -7.64 20.66 -1.01
C VAL A 7 -6.28 20.11 -1.44
N HIS A 8 -5.93 18.92 -0.93
CA HIS A 8 -4.71 18.20 -1.31
C HIS A 8 -5.09 17.03 -2.23
N ILE A 9 -4.60 17.06 -3.47
CA ILE A 9 -4.88 16.02 -4.48
C ILE A 9 -3.98 14.80 -4.27
N HIS A 10 -2.76 15.02 -3.76
CA HIS A 10 -1.79 13.98 -3.43
C HIS A 10 -1.41 14.06 -1.95
N GLU A 11 -1.43 12.91 -1.29
CA GLU A 11 -0.97 12.75 0.08
C GLU A 11 -0.05 11.54 0.15
N ILE A 12 1.20 11.76 0.58
CA ILE A 12 2.09 10.68 1.00
C ILE A 12 1.68 10.36 2.43
N VAL A 13 0.98 9.25 2.63
CA VAL A 13 0.69 8.79 3.98
C VAL A 13 1.90 7.99 4.44
N SER A 14 2.58 8.50 5.48
CA SER A 14 3.68 7.81 6.14
C SER A 14 3.26 6.39 6.53
N ASN A 15 4.15 5.45 6.23
CA ASN A 15 3.98 4.01 6.33
C ASN A 15 3.09 3.61 7.50
N LYS A 16 2.00 2.92 7.19
CA LYS A 16 1.41 1.99 8.15
C LYS A 16 2.52 1.02 8.51
N ILE A 17 3.03 1.09 9.75
CA ILE A 17 4.16 0.27 10.18
C ILE A 17 3.74 -1.19 10.00
N ASP A 18 4.42 -1.91 9.12
CA ASP A 18 4.19 -3.34 8.96
C ASP A 18 4.79 -4.06 10.17
N HIS A 19 3.92 -4.35 11.14
CA HIS A 19 4.30 -5.06 12.36
C HIS A 19 4.89 -6.44 12.09
N LYS A 20 4.52 -7.09 10.98
CA LYS A 20 5.08 -8.38 10.58
C LYS A 20 6.52 -8.17 10.09
N LEU A 21 6.76 -7.21 9.21
CA LEU A 21 8.11 -6.89 8.73
C LEU A 21 9.04 -6.49 9.89
N VAL A 22 8.55 -5.67 10.82
CA VAL A 22 9.30 -5.28 12.02
C VAL A 22 9.61 -6.51 12.90
N ALA A 23 8.67 -7.45 13.04
CA ALA A 23 8.91 -8.68 13.80
C ALA A 23 9.95 -9.57 13.11
N GLU A 24 9.88 -9.76 11.79
CA GLU A 24 10.86 -10.55 11.04
C GLU A 24 12.26 -9.93 11.10
N ALA A 25 12.37 -8.60 10.91
CA ALA A 25 13.64 -7.88 11.02
C ALA A 25 14.28 -8.03 12.41
N ARG A 26 13.47 -8.00 13.48
CA ARG A 26 13.96 -8.17 14.86
C ARG A 26 14.48 -9.58 15.17
N HIS A 27 13.98 -10.60 14.47
CA HIS A 27 14.36 -12.00 14.69
C HIS A 27 15.42 -12.51 13.71
N VAL A 28 16.05 -11.65 12.91
CA VAL A 28 17.15 -12.05 12.02
C VAL A 28 18.32 -12.58 12.85
N ASN A 29 18.74 -13.82 12.55
CA ASN A 29 19.91 -14.42 13.16
C ASN A 29 21.17 -14.04 12.36
N PHE A 30 22.09 -13.34 13.01
CA PHE A 30 23.33 -12.83 12.42
C PHE A 30 24.50 -13.83 12.43
N THR A 31 24.27 -15.10 12.79
CA THR A 31 25.30 -16.14 12.70
C THR A 31 25.59 -16.51 11.25
N ILE A 32 26.87 -16.55 10.87
CA ILE A 32 27.30 -16.91 9.52
C ILE A 32 27.36 -18.44 9.39
N PRO A 33 26.58 -19.06 8.48
CA PRO A 33 26.64 -20.50 8.23
C PRO A 33 28.00 -20.92 7.65
N GLY A 34 28.52 -22.08 8.07
CA GLY A 34 29.74 -22.66 7.49
C GLY A 34 31.07 -22.20 8.10
N VAL A 35 31.03 -21.35 9.14
CA VAL A 35 32.22 -20.97 9.91
C VAL A 35 32.20 -21.70 11.27
N PRO A 36 33.05 -22.72 11.49
CA PRO A 36 33.15 -23.36 12.79
C PRO A 36 33.61 -22.34 13.84
N ASN A 37 32.89 -22.26 14.97
CA ASN A 37 33.07 -21.25 16.03
C ASN A 37 32.77 -19.80 15.63
N SER A 38 31.89 -19.54 14.66
CA SER A 38 31.30 -18.20 14.51
C SER A 38 30.46 -17.86 15.74
N LYS A 39 31.10 -17.21 16.73
CA LYS A 39 30.38 -16.38 17.68
C LYS A 39 29.59 -15.36 16.87
N GLN A 40 28.41 -14.96 17.35
CA GLN A 40 27.75 -13.77 16.79
C GLN A 40 28.83 -12.69 16.64
N PRO A 41 28.91 -12.01 15.49
CA PRO A 41 29.93 -11.00 15.32
C PRO A 41 29.79 -10.02 16.50
N ASN A 42 30.88 -9.38 16.95
CA ASN A 42 30.81 -8.38 18.03
C ASN A 42 30.08 -7.14 17.51
N ILE A 43 28.78 -7.27 17.27
CA ILE A 43 27.89 -6.24 16.75
C ILE A 43 27.30 -5.57 17.96
N THR A 44 27.48 -4.25 18.04
CA THR A 44 26.82 -3.45 19.05
C THR A 44 25.31 -3.46 18.81
N SER A 45 24.52 -3.32 19.87
CA SER A 45 23.05 -3.18 19.73
C SER A 45 22.66 -2.02 18.80
N ALA A 46 23.47 -0.95 18.75
CA ALA A 46 23.28 0.18 17.84
C ALA A 46 23.49 -0.20 16.36
N MET A 47 24.50 -1.03 16.05
CA MET A 47 24.70 -1.51 14.68
C MET A 47 23.57 -2.47 14.26
N LEU A 48 23.10 -3.31 15.18
CA LEU A 48 21.94 -4.19 14.93
C LEU A 48 20.68 -3.37 14.63
N SER A 49 20.39 -2.32 15.40
CA SER A 49 19.21 -1.49 15.16
C SER A 49 19.26 -0.79 13.81
N VAL A 50 20.42 -0.23 13.44
CA VAL A 50 20.60 0.42 12.13
C VAL A 50 20.38 -0.58 10.99
N PHE A 51 20.88 -1.81 11.11
CA PHE A 51 20.68 -2.83 10.08
C PHE A 51 19.22 -3.29 9.98
N GLN A 52 18.54 -3.46 11.12
CA GLN A 52 17.11 -3.78 11.17
C GLN A 52 16.27 -2.67 10.56
N ASP A 53 16.55 -1.41 10.90
CA ASP A 53 15.88 -0.25 10.33
C ASP A 53 16.11 -0.16 8.82
N TRP A 54 17.32 -0.47 8.34
CA TRP A 54 17.62 -0.55 6.92
C TRP A 54 16.81 -1.64 6.21
N LEU A 55 16.71 -2.84 6.78
CA LEU A 55 15.87 -3.93 6.25
C LEU A 55 14.39 -3.53 6.18
N ILE A 56 13.90 -2.91 7.25
CA ILE A 56 12.51 -2.44 7.33
C ILE A 56 12.27 -1.35 6.27
N GLN A 57 13.15 -0.36 6.15
CA GLN A 57 13.00 0.71 5.15
C GLN A 57 13.06 0.17 3.73
N ARG A 58 13.98 -0.77 3.44
CA ARG A 58 14.11 -1.36 2.10
C ARG A 58 12.89 -2.20 1.72
N GLY A 59 12.37 -2.99 2.66
CA GLY A 59 11.20 -3.85 2.47
C GLY A 59 9.84 -3.17 2.63
N SER A 60 9.81 -1.91 3.06
CA SER A 60 8.57 -1.16 3.25
C SER A 60 8.03 -0.60 1.94
N CYS A 61 6.75 -0.87 1.67
CA CYS A 61 6.03 -0.33 0.51
C CYS A 61 4.95 0.67 0.97
N PRO A 62 5.25 1.98 1.03
CA PRO A 62 4.23 2.99 1.33
C PRO A 62 3.12 3.01 0.29
N VAL A 63 1.88 3.21 0.77
CA VAL A 63 0.75 3.52 -0.10
C VAL A 63 0.68 5.03 -0.29
N HIS A 64 0.74 5.46 -1.54
CA HIS A 64 0.50 6.85 -1.91
C HIS A 64 -0.98 7.03 -2.21
N PHE A 65 -1.57 8.14 -1.79
CA PHE A 65 -2.97 8.41 -2.05
C PHE A 65 -3.13 9.58 -3.01
N LEU A 66 -4.03 9.39 -3.96
CA LEU A 66 -4.56 10.46 -4.79
C LEU A 66 -6.07 10.56 -4.64
N TRP A 67 -6.59 11.74 -4.89
CA TRP A 67 -8.03 11.96 -5.03
C TRP A 67 -8.44 11.92 -6.50
N GLU A 68 -9.28 10.95 -6.83
CA GLU A 68 -9.81 10.73 -8.17
C GLU A 68 -11.21 11.35 -8.27
N ASP A 69 -11.45 12.09 -9.35
CA ASP A 69 -12.76 12.64 -9.70
C ASP A 69 -13.53 11.66 -10.59
N LEU A 70 -14.57 11.03 -10.05
CA LEU A 70 -15.43 10.10 -10.82
C LEU A 70 -16.54 10.83 -11.60
N GLY A 71 -16.68 12.13 -11.42
CA GLY A 71 -17.67 12.97 -12.08
C GLY A 71 -19.08 12.88 -11.48
N ILE A 72 -20.01 13.61 -12.12
CA ILE A 72 -21.36 13.83 -11.59
C ILE A 72 -22.26 12.59 -11.52
N ASN A 73 -21.91 11.55 -12.28
CA ASN A 73 -22.66 10.29 -12.29
C ASN A 73 -22.29 9.38 -11.11
N PHE A 74 -21.39 9.82 -10.21
CA PHE A 74 -20.97 9.07 -9.04
C PHE A 74 -21.24 9.84 -7.76
N TRP A 75 -21.65 9.11 -6.72
CA TRP A 75 -21.84 9.67 -5.40
C TRP A 75 -21.21 8.76 -4.32
N PRO A 76 -20.32 9.30 -3.46
CA PRO A 76 -19.68 10.62 -3.57
C PRO A 76 -18.79 10.75 -4.83
N ARG A 77 -18.63 11.96 -5.36
CA ARG A 77 -17.89 12.24 -6.61
C ARG A 77 -16.39 11.96 -6.47
N TRP A 78 -15.80 12.31 -5.32
CA TRP A 78 -14.37 12.22 -5.09
C TRP A 78 -14.02 10.98 -4.28
N VAL A 79 -13.11 10.17 -4.80
CA VAL A 79 -12.65 8.94 -4.15
C VAL A 79 -11.16 9.03 -3.88
N LYS A 80 -10.77 8.68 -2.65
CA LYS A 80 -9.36 8.56 -2.27
C LYS A 80 -8.89 7.18 -2.71
N ARG A 81 -7.95 7.12 -3.65
CA ARG A 81 -7.42 5.89 -4.22
C ARG A 81 -5.95 5.76 -3.86
N GLY A 82 -5.56 4.61 -3.31
CA GLY A 82 -4.17 4.27 -3.07
C GLY A 82 -3.49 3.76 -4.34
N PHE A 83 -2.17 3.95 -4.43
CA PHE A 83 -1.29 3.34 -5.42
C PHE A 83 0.08 3.08 -4.80
N CYS A 84 0.80 2.10 -5.34
CA CYS A 84 2.17 1.77 -4.92
C CYS A 84 3.15 2.41 -5.89
N VAL A 85 4.26 2.92 -5.37
CA VAL A 85 5.37 3.42 -6.18
C VAL A 85 6.38 2.30 -6.33
N ASP A 86 6.78 2.02 -7.57
CA ASP A 86 7.71 0.95 -7.93
C ASP A 86 8.93 1.56 -8.66
N GLU A 87 9.76 2.27 -7.90
CA GLU A 87 10.99 2.89 -8.43
C GLU A 87 12.23 2.02 -8.21
N ASP A 88 12.27 1.24 -7.12
CA ASP A 88 13.38 0.41 -6.71
C ASP A 88 12.91 -0.96 -6.22
N SER A 89 13.77 -1.98 -6.33
CA SER A 89 13.50 -3.29 -5.73
C SER A 89 13.38 -3.18 -4.21
N CYS A 90 12.24 -3.61 -3.67
CA CYS A 90 11.96 -3.66 -2.23
C CYS A 90 12.66 -4.83 -1.52
N SER A 91 13.28 -5.75 -2.26
CA SER A 91 14.10 -6.85 -1.70
C SER A 91 15.60 -6.67 -1.87
N TRP A 92 16.34 -7.42 -1.06
CA TRP A 92 17.74 -7.76 -1.26
C TRP A 92 17.92 -9.29 -1.30
N PRO A 93 18.54 -9.88 -2.34
CA PRO A 93 18.98 -9.23 -3.57
C PRO A 93 17.80 -8.65 -4.38
N PRO A 94 18.07 -7.80 -5.37
CA PRO A 94 17.02 -7.19 -6.18
C PRO A 94 16.15 -8.23 -6.91
N GLY A 95 14.84 -8.03 -6.93
CA GLY A 95 13.91 -8.90 -7.68
C GLY A 95 12.44 -8.82 -7.25
N MET A 96 12.14 -8.30 -6.06
CA MET A 96 10.77 -8.05 -5.60
C MET A 96 10.42 -6.57 -5.75
N HIS A 97 9.15 -6.29 -6.00
CA HIS A 97 8.60 -4.96 -6.28
C HIS A 97 7.42 -4.65 -5.35
N CYS A 98 7.12 -3.36 -5.19
CA CYS A 98 5.99 -2.93 -4.39
C CYS A 98 4.68 -3.09 -5.17
N LEU A 99 3.90 -4.10 -4.80
CA LEU A 99 2.63 -4.43 -5.46
C LEU A 99 1.43 -4.03 -4.60
N PRO A 100 0.30 -3.64 -5.22
CA PRO A 100 -0.93 -3.36 -4.50
C PRO A 100 -1.51 -4.65 -3.90
N ALA A 101 -1.89 -4.59 -2.62
CA ALA A 101 -2.67 -5.64 -1.96
C ALA A 101 -4.00 -5.89 -2.69
N GLU A 102 -4.61 -7.05 -2.44
CA GLU A 102 -5.91 -7.38 -3.04
C GLU A 102 -6.90 -6.23 -2.81
N GLY A 103 -7.44 -5.72 -3.92
CA GLY A 103 -8.18 -4.47 -3.93
C GLY A 103 -9.44 -4.53 -3.07
N LYS A 104 -9.43 -3.79 -1.97
CA LYS A 104 -10.63 -3.53 -1.16
C LYS A 104 -11.69 -2.87 -2.01
N ARG A 105 -12.95 -3.26 -1.81
CA ARG A 105 -14.09 -2.68 -2.55
C ARG A 105 -14.89 -1.77 -1.65
N ILE A 106 -14.90 -0.49 -1.98
CA ILE A 106 -15.84 0.46 -1.38
C ILE A 106 -17.17 0.43 -2.15
N ARG A 107 -18.24 0.90 -1.53
CA ARG A 107 -19.55 1.00 -2.15
C ARG A 107 -19.81 2.43 -2.58
N LEU A 108 -20.00 2.63 -3.88
CA LEU A 108 -20.39 3.91 -4.46
C LEU A 108 -21.80 3.82 -5.03
N LEU A 109 -22.41 4.98 -5.25
CA LEU A 109 -23.63 5.07 -6.05
C LEU A 109 -23.25 5.55 -7.45
N ARG A 110 -23.75 4.87 -8.48
CA ARG A 110 -23.66 5.30 -9.87
C ARG A 110 -25.04 5.64 -10.41
N TRP A 111 -25.19 6.83 -10.98
CA TRP A 111 -26.39 7.25 -11.68
C TRP A 111 -26.45 6.52 -13.02
N GLN A 112 -27.48 5.71 -13.22
CA GLN A 112 -27.66 4.93 -14.45
C GLN A 112 -29.05 5.12 -15.00
N CYS A 113 -29.13 5.42 -16.29
CA CYS A 113 -30.38 5.51 -17.04
C CYS A 113 -30.58 4.24 -17.87
N LYS A 114 -31.75 3.62 -17.77
CA LYS A 114 -32.15 2.46 -18.59
C LYS A 114 -33.32 2.85 -19.48
N ARG A 115 -33.24 2.47 -20.76
CA ARG A 115 -34.28 2.70 -21.76
C ARG A 115 -35.00 1.38 -22.06
N LYS A 116 -35.94 0.99 -21.19
CA LYS A 116 -36.81 -0.19 -21.42
C LYS A 116 -38.24 0.21 -21.78
N TYR A 117 -38.80 1.22 -21.10
CA TYR A 117 -40.15 1.76 -21.33
C TYR A 117 -40.13 3.28 -21.06
N GLY A 118 -39.34 4.01 -21.85
CA GLY A 118 -38.92 5.38 -21.54
C GLY A 118 -37.59 5.44 -20.79
N MET A 119 -37.03 6.65 -20.65
CA MET A 119 -35.76 6.88 -19.96
C MET A 119 -36.01 6.96 -18.44
N LYS A 120 -35.59 5.94 -17.71
CA LYS A 120 -35.67 5.91 -16.23
C LYS A 120 -34.28 5.86 -15.65
N CYS A 121 -33.95 6.83 -14.81
CA CYS A 121 -32.65 6.93 -14.17
C CYS A 121 -32.77 6.66 -12.67
N LYS A 122 -31.77 6.00 -12.10
CA LYS A 122 -31.69 5.76 -10.65
C LYS A 122 -30.25 5.58 -10.19
N TRP A 123 -30.03 5.85 -8.91
CA TRP A 123 -28.79 5.50 -8.23
C TRP A 123 -28.71 4.00 -8.03
N MET A 124 -27.58 3.41 -8.43
CA MET A 124 -27.27 2.00 -8.27
C MET A 124 -26.02 1.85 -7.40
N LYS A 125 -26.11 1.00 -6.36
CA LYS A 125 -24.94 0.64 -5.56
C LYS A 125 -24.00 -0.21 -6.39
N ILE A 126 -22.75 0.21 -6.53
CA ILE A 126 -21.72 -0.52 -7.25
C ILE A 126 -20.47 -0.71 -6.36
N PRO A 127 -19.79 -1.86 -6.47
CA PRO A 127 -18.47 -2.01 -5.89
C PRO A 127 -17.45 -1.21 -6.72
N TYR A 128 -16.57 -0.47 -6.05
CA TYR A 128 -15.46 0.24 -6.68
C TYR A 128 -14.16 -0.19 -6.00
N PRO A 129 -13.17 -0.73 -6.75
CA PRO A 129 -11.92 -1.19 -6.19
C PRO A 129 -11.03 -0.01 -5.78
N VAL A 130 -10.44 -0.10 -4.60
CA VAL A 130 -9.42 0.84 -4.10
C VAL A 130 -8.28 0.04 -3.48
N THR A 131 -7.06 0.52 -3.67
CA THR A 131 -5.90 0.03 -2.94
C THR A 131 -5.80 0.79 -1.62
N ASP A 132 -5.64 0.07 -0.51
CA ASP A 132 -5.35 0.66 0.81
C ASP A 132 -4.07 0.13 1.45
N GLU A 133 -3.43 -0.87 0.84
CA GLU A 133 -2.18 -1.50 1.30
C GLU A 133 -1.28 -1.87 0.10
N CYS A 134 0.04 -1.84 0.31
CA CYS A 134 1.07 -2.27 -0.63
C CYS A 134 2.00 -3.26 0.08
N PHE A 135 2.53 -4.24 -0.65
CA PHE A 135 3.43 -5.25 -0.10
C PHE A 135 4.58 -5.55 -1.07
N CYS A 136 5.71 -5.98 -0.53
CA CYS A 136 6.86 -6.39 -1.31
C CYS A 136 6.68 -7.85 -1.81
N SER A 137 6.68 -8.07 -3.12
CA SER A 137 6.52 -9.41 -3.73
C SER A 137 7.20 -9.51 -5.09
N CYS A 138 7.47 -10.75 -5.53
CA CYS A 138 7.88 -11.06 -6.89
C CYS A 138 6.74 -10.87 -7.90
#